data_AF-A0A4Q5NUX3-F1
#
_entry.id   AF-A0A4Q5NUX3-F1
#
_cell.length_a   1.000
_cell.length_b   1.000
_cell.length_c   1.000
_cell.angle_alpha   90.00
_cell.angle_beta   90.00
_cell.angle_gamma   90.00
#
_symmetry.space_group_name_H-M   'P 1'
#
loop_
_entity.id
_entity.type
_entity.pdbx_description
1 polymer ?
#
loop_
_entity_poly.entity_id
_entity_poly.type
_entity_poly.pdbx_seq_one_letter_code
_entity_poly.pdbx_strand_id
1 'polypeptide(L)'
;MRGHWNAKRASTQSSMKPNDANEPRWGIKPAPPTPYIKVRVWMRHATDGGHQFFPAYRPHLVVKGKETYWGIWVLSITRSSYVGMVSPGEEAELEVGLMYYQEGFEYDDLKRGATFEIREGGRTVGTGIVLSDFEW
;
A
#
# COMPACT_ATOMS: atom_id res chain seq x y z
N MET A 1 -72.45 -2.92 24.61
CA MET A 1 -72.64 -1.88 23.58
C MET A 1 -71.26 -1.40 23.11
N ARG A 2 -71.06 -1.36 21.79
CA ARG A 2 -70.09 -0.63 20.92
C ARG A 2 -68.87 0.05 21.61
N GLY A 3 -67.65 -0.02 21.08
CA GLY A 3 -67.23 -0.41 19.73
C GLY A 3 -65.71 -0.38 19.54
N HIS A 4 -65.27 -0.94 18.41
CA HIS A 4 -63.92 -0.83 17.86
C HIS A 4 -63.77 0.50 17.09
N TRP A 5 -62.64 1.19 17.27
CA TRP A 5 -62.10 2.16 16.30
C TRP A 5 -60.58 2.04 16.24
N ASN A 6 -60.07 2.17 15.01
CA ASN A 6 -58.76 1.77 14.53
C ASN A 6 -57.92 3.00 14.14
N ALA A 7 -56.60 2.86 14.32
CA ALA A 7 -55.44 3.59 13.80
C ALA A 7 -55.54 5.04 13.26
N LYS A 8 -54.54 5.86 13.64
CA LYS A 8 -53.72 6.64 12.68
C LYS A 8 -52.37 7.03 13.30
N ARG A 9 -51.28 6.73 12.60
CA ARG A 9 -49.93 7.25 12.85
C ARG A 9 -49.92 8.76 12.56
N ALA A 10 -49.26 9.54 13.41
CA ALA A 10 -48.85 10.90 13.11
C ALA A 10 -47.36 11.05 13.38
N SER A 11 -46.71 11.66 12.39
CA SER A 11 -45.30 12.02 12.25
C SER A 11 -44.78 12.91 13.37
N THR A 12 -43.49 12.75 13.72
CA THR A 12 -42.71 13.85 14.26
C THR A 12 -41.53 14.11 13.34
N GLN A 13 -41.57 15.29 12.72
CA GLN A 13 -40.52 15.88 11.92
C GLN A 13 -39.23 15.97 12.74
N SER A 14 -38.17 15.34 12.26
CA SER A 14 -36.82 15.59 12.75
C SER A 14 -36.36 16.95 12.24
N SER A 15 -36.02 17.86 13.16
CA SER A 15 -35.51 19.19 12.85
C SER A 15 -34.24 19.09 11.99
N MET A 16 -34.28 19.61 10.77
CA MET A 16 -33.09 19.89 9.98
C MET A 16 -32.32 21.04 10.64
N LYS A 17 -31.03 20.85 10.91
CA LYS A 17 -30.12 21.95 11.27
C LYS A 17 -29.84 22.82 10.04
N PRO A 18 -29.62 24.14 10.20
CA PRO A 18 -29.37 25.03 9.07
C PRO A 18 -28.05 24.68 8.36
N ASN A 19 -28.04 24.84 7.04
CA ASN A 19 -26.87 24.70 6.18
C ASN A 19 -25.74 25.66 6.63
N ASP A 20 -24.61 25.11 7.06
CA ASP A 20 -23.34 25.82 7.08
C ASP A 20 -22.84 25.97 5.63
N ALA A 21 -23.24 27.06 5.00
CA ALA A 21 -22.88 27.43 3.63
C ALA A 21 -21.38 27.73 3.43
N ASN A 22 -20.52 27.32 4.37
CA ASN A 22 -19.07 27.45 4.33
C ASN A 22 -18.32 26.15 4.69
N GLU A 23 -19.01 25.03 4.90
CA GLU A 23 -18.32 23.75 5.01
C GLU A 23 -17.92 23.27 3.61
N PRO A 24 -16.61 23.09 3.32
CA PRO A 24 -16.24 22.45 2.08
C PRO A 24 -16.88 21.07 2.08
N ARG A 25 -17.64 20.77 1.01
CA ARG A 25 -18.06 19.40 0.68
C ARG A 25 -16.85 18.52 0.97
N TRP A 26 -17.00 17.44 1.75
CA TRP A 26 -15.92 16.48 2.06
C TRP A 26 -15.38 15.87 0.76
N GLY A 27 -14.66 16.67 -0.02
CA GLY A 27 -13.79 16.26 -1.08
C GLY A 27 -12.71 15.47 -0.39
N ILE A 28 -12.49 14.27 -0.88
CA ILE A 28 -11.39 13.40 -0.51
C ILE A 28 -10.17 14.30 -0.31
N LYS A 29 -9.68 14.44 0.93
CA LYS A 29 -8.39 15.08 1.18
C LYS A 29 -7.42 14.37 0.23
N PRO A 30 -6.75 15.07 -0.71
CA PRO A 30 -5.83 14.38 -1.60
C PRO A 30 -4.89 13.57 -0.73
N ALA A 31 -4.81 12.27 -0.99
CA ALA A 31 -3.85 11.42 -0.28
C ALA A 31 -2.49 12.09 -0.45
N PRO A 32 -1.70 12.25 0.64
CA PRO A 32 -0.37 12.80 0.50
C PRO A 32 0.40 11.98 -0.55
N PRO A 33 1.26 12.63 -1.36
CA PRO A 33 2.11 11.91 -2.30
C PRO A 33 2.85 10.81 -1.53
N THR A 34 2.80 9.59 -2.06
CA THR A 34 3.45 8.44 -1.43
C THR A 34 4.88 8.43 -1.94
N PRO A 35 5.90 8.61 -1.08
CA PRO A 35 7.27 8.58 -1.54
C PRO A 35 7.58 7.20 -2.12
N TYR A 36 8.33 7.13 -3.20
CA TYR A 36 8.63 5.88 -3.90
C TYR A 36 10.10 5.73 -4.23
N ILE A 37 10.53 4.49 -4.40
CA ILE A 37 11.85 4.12 -4.90
C ILE A 37 11.70 3.13 -6.06
N LYS A 38 12.72 3.08 -6.91
CA LYS A 38 12.90 2.03 -7.91
C LYS A 38 13.77 0.93 -7.33
N VAL A 39 13.40 -0.31 -7.56
CA VAL A 39 14.17 -1.48 -7.10
C VAL A 39 14.31 -2.51 -8.21
N ARG A 40 15.42 -3.26 -8.18
CA ARG A 40 15.56 -4.53 -8.91
C ARG A 40 15.47 -5.66 -7.91
N VAL A 41 14.70 -6.69 -8.26
CA VAL A 41 14.43 -7.83 -7.39
C VAL A 41 14.73 -9.14 -8.09
N TRP A 42 15.15 -10.12 -7.32
CA TRP A 42 15.29 -11.53 -7.71
C TRP A 42 14.39 -12.36 -6.79
N MET A 43 13.32 -12.89 -7.37
CA MET A 43 12.36 -13.69 -6.63
C MET A 43 12.87 -15.12 -6.48
N ARG A 44 12.58 -15.74 -5.33
CA ARG A 44 12.89 -17.16 -5.14
C ARG A 44 12.03 -18.03 -6.05
N HIS A 45 12.51 -19.23 -6.36
CA HIS A 45 11.69 -20.23 -7.02
C HIS A 45 10.52 -20.65 -6.13
N ALA A 46 9.48 -21.21 -6.74
CA ALA A 46 8.29 -21.68 -6.02
C ALA A 46 8.62 -22.73 -4.94
N THR A 47 9.61 -23.59 -5.21
CA THR A 47 10.11 -24.61 -4.28
C THR A 47 10.81 -24.02 -3.05
N ASP A 48 11.27 -22.77 -3.14
CA ASP A 48 12.04 -22.09 -2.10
C ASP A 48 11.23 -20.97 -1.40
N GLY A 49 9.90 -21.00 -1.59
CA GLY A 49 8.95 -20.07 -0.96
C GLY A 49 8.64 -18.81 -1.78
N GLY A 50 9.14 -18.70 -3.00
CA GLY A 50 8.69 -17.66 -3.92
C GLY A 50 7.26 -17.93 -4.41
N HIS A 51 6.55 -16.89 -4.79
CA HIS A 51 5.21 -16.98 -5.35
C HIS A 51 5.01 -15.84 -6.35
N GLN A 52 3.99 -15.98 -7.19
CA GLN A 52 3.63 -14.97 -8.19
C GLN A 52 3.00 -13.76 -7.51
N PHE A 53 3.34 -12.54 -7.97
CA PHE A 53 2.66 -11.33 -7.51
C PHE A 53 2.34 -10.35 -8.64
N PHE A 54 1.48 -9.39 -8.31
CA PHE A 54 0.96 -8.32 -9.16
C PHE A 54 1.15 -6.96 -8.47
N PRO A 55 0.93 -5.83 -9.16
CA PRO A 55 0.78 -4.54 -8.49
C PRO A 55 -0.24 -4.62 -7.36
N ALA A 56 -0.07 -3.79 -6.33
CA ALA A 56 -0.76 -3.89 -5.03
C ALA A 56 -0.25 -4.98 -4.08
N TYR A 57 0.80 -5.72 -4.44
CA TYR A 57 1.56 -6.53 -3.50
C TYR A 57 2.22 -5.67 -2.40
N ARG A 58 2.18 -6.14 -1.14
CA ARG A 58 2.60 -5.39 0.06
C ARG A 58 3.53 -6.18 1.02
N PRO A 59 4.75 -6.53 0.58
CA PRO A 59 5.75 -7.14 1.44
C PRO A 59 6.46 -6.10 2.33
N HIS A 60 7.44 -6.59 3.08
CA HIS A 60 8.45 -5.76 3.73
C HIS A 60 9.80 -5.89 3.03
N LEU A 61 10.57 -4.80 3.00
CA LEU A 61 11.99 -4.83 2.68
C LEU A 61 12.80 -4.79 3.99
N VAL A 62 13.78 -5.67 4.11
CA VAL A 62 14.74 -5.66 5.22
C VAL A 62 16.13 -5.49 4.64
N VAL A 63 16.74 -4.33 4.89
CA VAL A 63 18.06 -4.00 4.35
C VAL A 63 19.12 -4.85 5.02
N LYS A 64 20.09 -5.33 4.24
CA LYS A 64 21.14 -6.21 4.73
C LYS A 64 21.90 -5.57 5.90
N GLY A 65 21.97 -6.29 7.03
CA GLY A 65 22.61 -5.79 8.26
C GLY A 65 21.74 -4.86 9.09
N LYS A 66 20.46 -4.70 8.74
CA LYS A 66 19.46 -3.95 9.51
C LYS A 66 18.36 -4.90 9.99
N GLU A 67 17.68 -4.49 11.06
CA GLU A 67 16.54 -5.23 11.62
C GLU A 67 15.19 -4.59 11.26
N THR A 68 15.21 -3.40 10.66
CA THR A 68 14.00 -2.64 10.32
C THR A 68 13.23 -3.29 9.17
N TYR A 69 11.92 -3.42 9.36
CA TYR A 69 10.99 -3.90 8.34
C TYR A 69 10.30 -2.72 7.67
N TRP A 70 10.66 -2.47 6.41
CA TRP A 70 10.10 -1.40 5.60
C TRP A 70 8.90 -1.91 4.82
N GLY A 71 7.68 -1.59 5.29
CA GLY A 71 6.46 -1.89 4.55
C GLY A 71 6.42 -1.12 3.25
N ILE A 72 6.19 -1.83 2.13
CA ILE A 72 6.09 -1.22 0.81
C ILE A 72 4.78 -1.60 0.12
N TRP A 73 4.45 -0.87 -0.92
CA TRP A 73 3.39 -1.17 -1.86
C TRP A 73 3.96 -1.17 -3.28
N VAL A 74 3.90 -2.28 -3.99
CA VAL A 74 4.27 -2.34 -5.41
C VAL A 74 3.27 -1.50 -6.22
N LEU A 75 3.74 -0.37 -6.73
CA LEU A 75 2.97 0.56 -7.56
C LEU A 75 2.91 0.06 -9.00
N SER A 76 4.07 -0.30 -9.56
CA SER A 76 4.20 -0.74 -10.93
C SER A 76 5.32 -1.78 -11.09
N ILE A 77 5.20 -2.59 -12.13
CA ILE A 77 6.26 -3.49 -12.60
C ILE A 77 6.80 -2.86 -13.89
N THR A 78 8.01 -2.31 -13.82
CA THR A 78 8.63 -1.55 -14.93
C THR A 78 9.41 -2.46 -15.86
N ARG A 79 9.89 -3.61 -15.37
CA ARG A 79 10.54 -4.65 -16.17
C ARG A 79 10.24 -6.02 -15.60
N SER A 80 9.79 -6.93 -16.44
CA SER A 80 9.56 -8.35 -16.14
C SER A 80 9.55 -9.15 -17.45
N SER A 81 9.69 -10.46 -17.33
CA SER A 81 9.52 -11.43 -18.43
C SER A 81 8.06 -11.51 -18.90
N TYR A 82 7.11 -11.21 -18.01
CA TYR A 82 5.67 -11.24 -18.31
C TYR A 82 5.01 -9.91 -17.99
N VAL A 83 4.18 -9.41 -18.90
CA VAL A 83 3.52 -8.10 -18.74
C VAL A 83 2.61 -8.10 -17.51
N GLY A 84 2.89 -7.18 -16.58
CA GLY A 84 2.02 -6.89 -15.43
C GLY A 84 2.08 -7.91 -14.28
N MET A 85 3.03 -8.85 -14.30
CA MET A 85 3.22 -9.83 -13.22
C MET A 85 4.70 -10.16 -13.02
N VAL A 86 5.03 -10.69 -11.84
CA VAL A 86 6.33 -11.30 -11.57
C VAL A 86 6.12 -12.75 -11.13
N SER A 87 6.81 -13.67 -11.80
CA SER A 87 6.77 -15.09 -11.52
C SER A 87 7.81 -15.51 -10.47
N PRO A 88 7.63 -16.65 -9.79
CA PRO A 88 8.69 -17.22 -8.95
C PRO A 88 9.97 -17.50 -9.75
N GLY A 89 11.12 -17.19 -9.19
CA GLY A 89 12.43 -17.36 -9.84
C GLY A 89 12.83 -16.22 -10.79
N GLU A 90 11.97 -15.23 -10.94
CA GLU A 90 12.14 -14.16 -11.93
C GLU A 90 12.95 -12.97 -11.38
N GLU A 91 13.71 -12.32 -12.26
CA GLU A 91 14.25 -10.99 -12.05
C GLU A 91 13.26 -9.93 -12.57
N ALA A 92 12.97 -8.92 -11.76
CA ALA A 92 12.08 -7.81 -12.15
C ALA A 92 12.60 -6.46 -11.67
N GLU A 93 12.12 -5.38 -12.29
CA GLU A 93 12.25 -4.01 -11.76
C GLU A 93 10.86 -3.46 -11.43
N LEU A 94 10.80 -2.77 -10.29
CA LEU A 94 9.55 -2.30 -9.68
C LEU A 94 9.68 -0.83 -9.28
N GLU A 95 8.57 -0.11 -9.34
CA GLU A 95 8.37 1.09 -8.50
C GLU A 95 7.58 0.69 -7.27
N VAL A 96 8.11 1.02 -6.09
CA VAL A 96 7.50 0.69 -4.82
C VAL A 96 7.28 1.95 -3.99
N GLY A 97 6.04 2.13 -3.54
CA GLY A 97 5.66 3.18 -2.60
C GLY A 97 6.02 2.78 -1.19
N LEU A 98 6.54 3.73 -0.42
CA LEU A 98 6.98 3.53 0.95
C LEU A 98 5.85 3.92 1.91
N MET A 99 5.53 3.06 2.87
CA MET A 99 4.29 3.16 3.64
C MET A 99 4.36 4.05 4.89
N TYR A 100 5.54 4.56 5.27
CA TYR A 100 5.73 5.47 6.40
C TYR A 100 5.93 6.91 5.91
N TYR A 101 4.87 7.71 5.90
CA TYR A 101 4.84 9.06 5.32
C TYR A 101 4.67 10.16 6.37
N GLN A 102 5.13 9.90 7.61
CA GLN A 102 5.08 10.90 8.68
C GLN A 102 6.14 11.98 8.45
N GLU A 103 5.81 13.23 8.77
CA GLU A 103 6.74 14.35 8.65
C GLU A 103 8.00 14.10 9.52
N GLY A 104 9.18 14.32 8.94
CA GLY A 104 10.48 14.06 9.58
C GLY A 104 10.93 12.59 9.54
N PHE A 105 10.20 11.71 8.85
CA PHE A 105 10.59 10.32 8.67
C PHE A 105 11.56 10.16 7.49
N GLU A 106 12.75 9.62 7.75
CA GLU A 106 13.79 9.39 6.75
C GLU A 106 13.96 7.89 6.46
N TYR A 107 14.15 7.56 5.18
CA TYR A 107 14.40 6.19 4.72
C TYR A 107 15.89 5.92 4.54
N ASP A 108 16.68 6.19 5.58
CA ASP A 108 18.14 6.17 5.51
C ASP A 108 18.73 4.81 5.09
N ASP A 109 18.03 3.73 5.38
CA ASP A 109 18.41 2.37 5.00
C ASP A 109 18.14 2.07 3.52
N LEU A 110 17.17 2.75 2.89
CA LEU A 110 16.70 2.51 1.52
C LEU A 110 17.31 3.49 0.51
N LYS A 111 18.61 3.75 0.64
CA LYS A 111 19.37 4.57 -0.32
C LYS A 111 19.74 3.77 -1.56
N ARG A 112 19.99 4.45 -2.68
CA ARG A 112 20.51 3.82 -3.89
C ARG A 112 21.71 2.92 -3.58
N GLY A 113 21.67 1.69 -4.10
CA GLY A 113 22.71 0.67 -3.89
C GLY A 113 22.53 -0.17 -2.63
N ALA A 114 21.60 0.17 -1.73
CA ALA A 114 21.27 -0.70 -0.60
C ALA A 114 20.73 -2.04 -1.11
N THR A 115 21.20 -3.14 -0.50
CA THR A 115 20.71 -4.49 -0.79
C THR A 115 19.78 -4.94 0.31
N PHE A 116 18.75 -5.70 -0.05
CA PHE A 116 17.69 -6.07 0.90
C PHE A 116 17.13 -7.48 0.62
N GLU A 117 16.45 -8.00 1.63
CA GLU A 117 15.54 -9.14 1.53
C GLU A 117 14.09 -8.65 1.37
N ILE A 118 13.30 -9.36 0.55
CA ILE A 118 11.85 -9.19 0.46
C ILE A 118 11.22 -10.22 1.39
N ARG A 119 10.43 -9.74 2.35
CA ARG A 119 9.91 -10.55 3.46
C ARG A 119 8.38 -10.53 3.49
N GLU A 120 7.81 -11.71 3.67
CA GLU A 120 6.40 -11.92 4.00
C GLU A 120 6.29 -12.62 5.35
N GLY A 121 5.80 -11.88 6.35
CA GLY A 121 5.90 -12.32 7.73
C GLY A 121 7.36 -12.68 8.06
N GLY A 122 7.60 -13.92 8.49
CA GLY A 122 8.94 -14.42 8.83
C GLY A 122 9.74 -15.03 7.67
N ARG A 123 9.20 -15.05 6.44
CA ARG A 123 9.81 -15.75 5.29
C ARG A 123 10.45 -14.78 4.32
N THR A 124 11.63 -15.14 3.80
CA THR A 124 12.28 -14.41 2.70
C THR A 124 11.80 -15.00 1.37
N VAL A 125 11.19 -14.17 0.54
CA VAL A 125 10.60 -14.58 -0.76
C VAL A 125 11.40 -14.07 -1.96
N GLY A 126 12.36 -13.17 -1.72
CA GLY A 126 13.26 -12.64 -2.74
C GLY A 126 14.34 -11.77 -2.13
N THR A 127 15.25 -11.28 -2.96
CA THR A 127 16.26 -10.28 -2.62
C THR A 127 16.24 -9.16 -3.63
N GLY A 128 16.92 -8.05 -3.34
CA GLY A 128 16.97 -6.95 -4.29
C GLY A 128 18.02 -5.90 -3.98
N ILE A 129 18.07 -4.92 -4.87
CA ILE A 129 18.90 -3.72 -4.76
C ILE A 129 18.06 -2.48 -5.08
N VAL A 130 18.27 -1.43 -4.31
CA VAL A 130 17.65 -0.12 -4.54
C VAL A 130 18.34 0.58 -5.71
N LEU A 131 17.58 1.07 -6.68
CA LEU A 131 18.06 1.69 -7.92
C LEU A 131 17.99 3.23 -7.90
N SER A 132 17.14 3.81 -7.06
CA SER A 132 16.98 5.26 -6.91
C SER A 132 16.97 5.66 -5.44
N ASP A 133 17.27 6.93 -5.18
CA ASP A 133 16.87 7.52 -3.90
C ASP A 133 15.34 7.74 -3.91
N PHE A 134 14.75 8.00 -2.74
CA PHE A 134 13.30 8.18 -2.68
C PHE A 134 12.88 9.51 -3.30
N GLU A 135 11.79 9.46 -4.05
CA GLU A 135 11.15 10.59 -4.74
C GLU A 135 9.74 10.77 -4.18
N TRP A 136 9.25 12.02 -4.11
CA TRP A 136 7.88 12.35 -3.68
C TRP A 136 6.94 12.53 -4.88
#